data_AF-A0A2N2K7V9-F1
#
_entry.id   AF-A0A2N2K7V9-F1
#
_cell.length_a   1.000
_cell.length_b   1.000
_cell.length_c   1.000
_cell.angle_alpha   90.00
_cell.angle_beta   90.00
_cell.angle_gamma   90.00
#
_symmetry.space_group_name_H-M   'P 1'
#
loop_
_entity.id
_entity.type
_entity.pdbx_description
1 polymer ?
#
loop_
_entity_poly.entity_id
_entity_poly.type
_entity_poly.pdbx_seq_one_letter_code
_entity_poly.pdbx_strand_id
1 'polypeptide(L)'
;MESPVHRIEDAHRRKISLLGALLDCLDAERENLIHVNVKELWSTMERKKKILASIQETEQEISQCRNESTEQETRSRPALKTFDMEIRRLKQEIGARVRENVSFIEETLHFFDEIVSLFASGSRPEYSYEQIVRRKRPASSILFESEV
;
A
#
# COMPACT_ATOMS: atom_id res chain seq x y z
N MET A 1 -18.33 39.96 -12.23
CA MET A 1 -18.48 39.16 -11.00
C MET A 1 -18.70 37.72 -11.44
N GLU A 2 -17.75 36.82 -11.19
CA GLU A 2 -17.93 35.41 -11.51
C GLU A 2 -19.05 34.82 -10.65
N SER A 3 -19.99 34.13 -11.29
CA SER A 3 -21.10 33.49 -10.59
C SER A 3 -20.55 32.47 -9.58
N PRO A 4 -21.06 32.42 -8.34
CA PRO A 4 -20.65 31.44 -7.33
C PRO A 4 -20.74 29.99 -7.83
N VAL A 5 -21.60 29.74 -8.82
CA VAL A 5 -21.77 28.44 -9.48
C VAL A 5 -20.56 28.03 -10.32
N HIS A 6 -19.89 28.96 -11.02
CA HIS A 6 -18.67 28.65 -11.76
C HIS A 6 -17.50 28.32 -10.82
N ARG A 7 -17.42 28.99 -9.67
CA ARG A 7 -16.43 28.66 -8.63
C ARG A 7 -16.61 27.23 -8.09
N ILE A 8 -17.86 26.78 -7.94
CA ILE A 8 -18.17 25.41 -7.53
C ILE A 8 -17.78 24.40 -8.61
N GLU A 9 -18.13 24.66 -9.88
CA GLU A 9 -17.75 23.79 -11.00
C GLU A 9 -16.22 23.65 -11.15
N ASP A 10 -15.48 24.76 -11.00
CA ASP A 10 -14.02 24.75 -11.04
C ASP A 10 -13.41 23.99 -9.85
N ALA A 11 -13.96 24.15 -8.65
CA ALA A 11 -13.53 23.39 -7.48
C ALA A 11 -13.78 21.88 -7.65
N HIS A 12 -14.91 21.49 -8.26
CA HIS A 12 -15.19 20.09 -8.59
C HIS A 12 -14.19 19.53 -9.62
N ARG A 13 -13.84 20.29 -10.67
CA ARG A 13 -12.81 19.88 -11.64
C ARG A 13 -11.45 19.71 -10.99
N ARG A 14 -11.04 20.65 -10.12
CA ARG A 14 -9.79 20.53 -9.35
C ARG A 14 -9.79 19.26 -8.50
N LYS A 15 -10.90 18.99 -7.82
CA LYS A 15 -11.05 17.78 -6.99
C LYS A 15 -10.92 16.50 -7.82
N ILE A 16 -11.54 16.44 -9.01
CA ILE A 16 -11.41 15.29 -9.92
C ILE A 16 -9.94 15.11 -10.35
N SER A 17 -9.26 16.19 -10.72
CA SER A 17 -7.84 16.14 -11.09
C SER A 17 -6.96 15.65 -9.94
N LEU A 18 -7.22 16.09 -8.70
CA LEU A 18 -6.48 15.65 -7.52
C LEU A 18 -6.73 14.17 -7.19
N LEU A 19 -7.97 13.70 -7.35
CA LEU A 19 -8.31 12.29 -7.17
C LEU A 19 -7.65 11.41 -8.24
N GLY A 20 -7.56 11.88 -9.49
CA GLY A 20 -6.78 11.22 -10.54
C GLY A 20 -5.30 11.13 -10.18
N ALA A 21 -4.68 12.24 -9.76
CA ALA A 21 -3.28 12.24 -9.33
C ALA A 21 -3.02 11.33 -8.11
N LEU A 22 -4.02 11.15 -7.25
CA LEU A 22 -3.97 10.20 -6.13
C LEU A 22 -3.99 8.75 -6.60
N LEU A 23 -4.78 8.41 -7.63
CA LEU A 23 -4.74 7.08 -8.25
C LEU A 23 -3.36 6.79 -8.85
N ASP A 24 -2.77 7.74 -9.57
CA ASP A 24 -1.41 7.58 -10.11
C ASP A 24 -0.36 7.40 -8.99
N CYS A 25 -0.61 7.99 -7.82
CA CYS A 25 0.16 7.76 -6.59
C CYS A 25 0.06 6.32 -6.10
N LEU A 26 -1.14 5.76 -6.08
CA LEU A 26 -1.40 4.40 -5.58
C LEU A 26 -0.87 3.34 -6.55
N ASP A 27 -0.92 3.61 -7.85
CA ASP A 27 -0.34 2.74 -8.87
C ASP A 27 1.20 2.74 -8.79
N ALA A 28 1.82 3.91 -8.63
CA ALA A 28 3.25 3.99 -8.36
C ALA A 28 3.64 3.31 -7.03
N GLU A 29 2.79 3.40 -6.00
CA GLU A 29 2.99 2.71 -4.72
C GLU A 29 2.98 1.18 -4.92
N ARG A 30 2.04 0.66 -5.71
CA ARG A 30 1.98 -0.76 -6.08
C ARG A 30 3.26 -1.23 -6.78
N GLU A 31 3.71 -0.52 -7.82
CA GLU A 31 4.94 -0.89 -8.55
C GLU A 31 6.17 -0.85 -7.63
N ASN A 32 6.27 0.15 -6.76
CA ASN A 32 7.36 0.25 -5.79
C ASN A 32 7.32 -0.87 -4.74
N LEU A 33 6.14 -1.33 -4.33
CA LEU A 33 5.97 -2.48 -3.43
C LEU A 33 6.41 -3.78 -4.11
N ILE A 34 6.01 -4.00 -5.37
CA ILE A 34 6.41 -5.18 -6.17
C ILE A 34 7.93 -5.24 -6.34
N HIS A 35 8.57 -4.10 -6.62
CA HIS A 35 10.01 -4.02 -6.84
C HIS A 35 10.83 -3.78 -5.56
N VAL A 36 10.18 -3.73 -4.39
CA VAL A 36 10.80 -3.46 -3.08
C VAL A 36 11.70 -2.20 -3.12
N ASN A 37 11.21 -1.15 -3.78
CA ASN A 37 11.93 0.11 -3.89
C ASN A 37 11.56 1.05 -2.73
N VAL A 38 12.20 0.83 -1.58
CA VAL A 38 11.94 1.57 -0.35
C VAL A 38 12.18 3.07 -0.52
N LYS A 39 13.16 3.49 -1.33
CA LYS A 39 13.48 4.90 -1.55
C LYS A 39 12.34 5.63 -2.27
N GLU A 40 11.87 5.08 -3.38
CA GLU A 40 10.77 5.68 -4.16
C GLU A 40 9.42 5.55 -3.43
N LEU A 41 9.28 4.57 -2.53
CA LEU A 41 8.12 4.45 -1.65
C LEU A 41 7.99 5.67 -0.72
N TRP A 42 9.09 6.16 -0.15
CA TRP A 42 9.09 7.39 0.67
C TRP A 42 8.69 8.62 -0.13
N SER A 43 9.22 8.78 -1.35
CA SER A 43 8.84 9.87 -2.25
C SER A 43 7.37 9.81 -2.63
N THR A 44 6.84 8.60 -2.87
CA THR A 44 5.43 8.35 -3.17
C THR A 44 4.53 8.67 -1.98
N MET A 45 4.95 8.31 -0.75
CA MET A 45 4.25 8.63 0.49
C MET A 45 4.13 10.14 0.72
N GLU A 46 5.21 10.88 0.50
CA GLU A 46 5.22 12.34 0.65
C GLU A 46 4.31 13.02 -0.38
N ARG A 47 4.33 12.55 -1.63
CA ARG A 47 3.43 13.03 -2.69
C ARG A 47 1.96 12.75 -2.34
N LYS A 48 1.66 11.56 -1.83
CA LYS A 48 0.31 11.17 -1.36
C LYS A 48 -0.19 12.09 -0.24
N LYS A 49 0.64 12.41 0.75
CA LYS A 49 0.29 13.35 1.83
C LYS A 49 -0.06 14.74 1.32
N LYS A 50 0.75 15.28 0.39
CA LYS A 50 0.50 16.59 -0.22
C LYS A 50 -0.83 16.63 -0.98
N ILE A 51 -1.10 15.61 -1.79
CA ILE A 51 -2.35 15.51 -2.54
C ILE A 51 -3.55 15.43 -1.60
N LEU A 52 -3.46 14.63 -0.51
CA LEU A 52 -4.53 14.54 0.48
C LEU A 52 -4.81 15.88 1.19
N ALA A 53 -3.76 16.64 1.52
CA ALA A 53 -3.91 17.97 2.08
C ALA A 53 -4.64 18.93 1.11
N SER A 54 -4.25 18.92 -0.17
CA SER A 54 -4.93 19.73 -1.20
C SER A 54 -6.38 19.31 -1.46
N ILE A 55 -6.70 18.00 -1.36
CA ILE A 55 -8.08 17.52 -1.44
C ILE A 55 -8.90 18.05 -0.26
N GLN A 56 -8.34 18.03 0.95
CA GLN A 56 -9.02 18.51 2.15
C GLN A 56 -9.28 20.02 2.09
N GLU A 57 -8.30 20.79 1.62
CA GLU A 57 -8.45 22.23 1.36
C GLU A 57 -9.55 22.51 0.33
N THR A 58 -9.53 21.78 -0.80
CA THR A 58 -10.57 21.91 -1.85
C THR A 58 -11.96 21.51 -1.32
N GLU A 59 -12.06 20.50 -0.45
CA GLU A 59 -13.32 20.11 0.18
C GLU A 59 -13.85 21.19 1.15
N GLN A 60 -12.96 21.90 1.85
CA GLN A 60 -13.33 23.05 2.68
C GLN A 60 -13.81 24.23 1.83
N GLU A 61 -13.12 24.54 0.73
CA GLU A 61 -13.54 25.59 -0.22
C GLU A 61 -14.94 25.32 -0.80
N ILE A 62 -15.19 24.07 -1.22
CA ILE A 62 -16.51 23.65 -1.73
C ILE A 62 -17.58 23.79 -0.66
N SER A 63 -17.27 23.43 0.59
CA SER A 63 -18.21 23.53 1.71
C SER A 63 -18.56 24.99 2.04
N GLN A 64 -17.58 25.88 2.00
CA GLN A 64 -17.79 27.32 2.19
C GLN A 64 -18.63 27.93 1.06
N CYS A 65 -18.29 27.64 -0.20
CA CYS A 65 -19.05 28.12 -1.36
C CYS A 65 -20.50 27.60 -1.35
N ARG A 66 -20.71 26.37 -0.86
CA ARG A 66 -22.05 25.77 -0.77
C ARG A 66 -22.91 26.46 0.28
N ASN A 67 -22.35 26.90 1.41
CA ASN A 67 -23.06 27.63 2.45
C ASN A 67 -23.48 29.04 2.00
N GLU A 68 -22.77 29.62 1.04
CA GLU A 68 -23.07 30.93 0.44
C GLU A 68 -24.12 30.85 -0.69
N SER A 69 -24.43 29.64 -1.18
CA SER A 69 -25.34 29.40 -2.32
C SER A 69 -26.65 28.74 -1.89
N THR A 70 -27.79 29.18 -2.45
CA THR A 70 -29.10 28.60 -2.16
C THR A 70 -29.17 27.15 -2.67
N GLU A 71 -29.53 26.17 -1.83
CA GLU A 71 -29.56 24.73 -2.14
C GLU A 71 -30.40 24.35 -3.38
N GLN A 72 -31.31 25.24 -3.80
CA GLN A 72 -32.19 25.07 -4.95
C GLN A 72 -31.45 25.19 -6.30
N GLU A 73 -30.42 26.04 -6.39
CA GLU A 73 -29.67 26.31 -7.63
C GLU A 73 -28.65 25.21 -7.94
N THR A 74 -28.11 24.57 -6.90
CA THR A 74 -27.11 23.49 -7.02
C THR A 74 -27.72 22.13 -7.36
N ARG A 75 -28.94 21.82 -6.87
CA ARG A 75 -29.64 20.55 -7.17
C ARG A 75 -30.17 20.44 -8.61
N SER A 76 -30.39 21.57 -9.28
CA SER A 76 -31.02 21.67 -10.59
C SER A 76 -30.07 21.32 -11.75
N ARG A 77 -28.74 21.47 -11.57
CA ARG A 77 -27.79 21.30 -12.69
C ARG A 77 -27.33 19.84 -12.86
N PRO A 78 -27.54 19.23 -14.05
CA PRO A 78 -27.07 17.89 -14.34
C PRO A 78 -25.52 17.78 -14.34
N ALA A 79 -24.79 18.86 -14.64
CA ALA A 79 -23.33 18.88 -14.64
C ALA A 79 -22.71 18.64 -13.24
N LEU A 80 -23.34 19.15 -12.18
CA LEU A 80 -22.87 18.90 -10.81
C LEU A 80 -23.10 17.44 -10.41
N LYS A 81 -24.21 16.85 -10.85
CA LYS A 81 -24.48 15.41 -10.64
C LYS A 81 -23.46 14.53 -11.36
N THR A 82 -23.01 14.90 -12.56
CA THR A 82 -21.96 14.16 -13.27
C THR A 82 -20.63 14.21 -12.52
N PHE A 83 -20.24 15.38 -11.99
CA PHE A 83 -19.04 15.50 -11.18
C PHE A 83 -19.12 14.69 -9.88
N ASP A 84 -20.28 14.69 -9.21
CA ASP A 84 -20.48 13.89 -8.00
C ASP A 84 -20.39 12.38 -8.27
N MET A 85 -20.95 11.91 -9.39
CA MET A 85 -20.83 10.52 -9.81
C MET A 85 -19.38 10.14 -10.10
N GLU A 86 -18.63 11.00 -10.78
CA GLU A 86 -17.22 10.78 -11.09
C GLU A 86 -16.36 10.78 -9.82
N ILE A 87 -16.58 11.72 -8.90
CA ILE A 87 -15.90 11.75 -7.60
C ILE A 87 -16.18 10.47 -6.81
N ARG A 88 -17.43 9.98 -6.80
CA ARG A 88 -17.77 8.72 -6.13
C ARG A 88 -17.04 7.54 -6.74
N ARG A 89 -17.02 7.45 -8.08
CA ARG A 89 -16.30 6.40 -8.82
C ARG A 89 -14.81 6.40 -8.43
N LEU A 90 -14.17 7.57 -8.48
CA LEU A 90 -12.75 7.72 -8.12
C LEU A 90 -12.48 7.35 -6.66
N LYS A 91 -13.34 7.76 -5.72
CA LYS A 91 -13.21 7.38 -4.31
C LYS A 91 -13.33 5.86 -4.09
N GLN A 92 -14.22 5.19 -4.82
CA GLN A 92 -14.34 3.73 -4.77
C GLN A 92 -13.08 3.04 -5.30
N GLU A 93 -12.56 3.52 -6.43
CA GLU A 93 -11.35 2.98 -7.07
C GLU A 93 -10.11 3.16 -6.18
N ILE A 94 -9.93 4.36 -5.60
CA ILE A 94 -8.90 4.65 -4.60
C ILE A 94 -9.01 3.68 -3.42
N GLY A 95 -10.22 3.46 -2.91
CA GLY A 95 -10.45 2.54 -1.80
C GLY A 95 -10.08 1.09 -2.14
N ALA A 96 -10.31 0.65 -3.37
CA ALA A 96 -9.87 -0.67 -3.83
C ALA A 96 -8.35 -0.78 -3.89
N ARG A 97 -7.66 0.19 -4.51
CA ARG A 97 -6.20 0.21 -4.63
C ARG A 97 -5.49 0.25 -3.27
N VAL A 98 -6.03 1.01 -2.32
CA VAL A 98 -5.50 1.04 -0.95
C VAL A 98 -5.59 -0.34 -0.29
N ARG A 99 -6.73 -1.04 -0.43
CA ARG A 99 -6.88 -2.39 0.13
C ARG A 99 -5.92 -3.39 -0.50
N GLU A 100 -5.74 -3.33 -1.82
CA GLU A 100 -4.76 -4.17 -2.53
C GLU A 100 -3.34 -3.94 -2.01
N ASN A 101 -2.90 -2.67 -1.91
CA ASN A 101 -1.55 -2.35 -1.43
C ASN A 101 -1.34 -2.79 0.02
N VAL A 102 -2.35 -2.65 0.89
CA VAL A 102 -2.28 -3.13 2.28
C VAL A 102 -2.20 -4.66 2.33
N SER A 103 -3.05 -5.37 1.59
CA SER A 103 -3.02 -6.85 1.53
C SER A 103 -1.65 -7.33 1.07
N PHE A 104 -1.07 -6.71 0.04
CA PHE A 104 0.26 -7.05 -0.46
C PHE A 104 1.34 -6.89 0.61
N ILE A 105 1.31 -5.79 1.38
CA ILE A 105 2.25 -5.56 2.49
C ILE A 105 2.07 -6.63 3.57
N GLU A 106 0.83 -6.91 3.98
CA GLU A 106 0.52 -7.91 5.00
C GLU A 106 0.99 -9.31 4.59
N GLU A 107 0.71 -9.73 3.36
CA GLU A 107 1.16 -11.00 2.79
C GLU A 107 2.70 -11.08 2.73
N THR A 108 3.34 -9.99 2.30
CA THR A 108 4.81 -9.91 2.22
C THR A 108 5.45 -10.02 3.61
N LEU A 109 4.92 -9.32 4.61
CA LEU A 109 5.42 -9.38 5.99
C LEU A 109 5.18 -10.75 6.62
N HIS A 110 4.03 -11.36 6.35
CA HIS A 110 3.74 -12.71 6.83
C HIS A 110 4.72 -13.73 6.25
N PHE A 111 5.01 -13.65 4.95
CA PHE A 111 6.03 -14.49 4.31
C PHE A 111 7.43 -14.30 4.94
N PHE A 112 7.83 -13.06 5.24
CA PHE A 112 9.08 -12.81 5.94
C PHE A 112 9.10 -13.40 7.36
N ASP A 113 7.99 -13.30 8.09
CA ASP A 113 7.85 -13.88 9.43
C ASP A 113 7.97 -15.41 9.41
N GLU A 114 7.39 -16.08 8.42
CA GLU A 114 7.54 -17.53 8.21
C GLU A 114 9.00 -17.93 7.96
N ILE A 115 9.69 -17.19 7.09
CA ILE A 115 11.12 -17.42 6.81
C ILE A 115 11.96 -17.26 8.08
N VAL A 116 11.76 -16.16 8.81
CA VAL A 116 12.50 -15.89 10.06
C VAL A 116 12.20 -16.96 11.09
N SER A 117 10.95 -17.41 11.21
CA SER A 117 10.55 -18.49 12.10
C SER A 117 11.20 -19.82 11.76
N LEU A 118 11.35 -20.16 10.47
CA LEU A 118 12.10 -21.35 10.03
C LEU A 118 13.57 -21.28 10.44
N PHE A 119 14.23 -20.13 10.23
CA PHE A 119 15.62 -19.95 10.66
C PHE A 119 15.77 -19.99 12.18
N ALA A 120 14.85 -19.38 12.92
CA ALA A 120 14.86 -19.37 14.39
C ALA A 120 14.64 -20.77 14.97
N SER A 121 13.72 -21.56 14.39
CA SER A 121 13.41 -22.93 14.82
C SER A 121 14.46 -23.97 14.41
N GLY A 122 15.27 -23.70 13.37
CA GLY A 122 16.38 -24.54 12.92
C GLY A 122 17.56 -24.67 13.90
N SER A 123 17.51 -23.96 15.04
CA SER A 123 18.48 -24.07 16.13
C SER A 123 18.18 -25.22 17.12
N ARG A 124 17.19 -26.09 16.84
CA ARG A 124 17.09 -27.39 17.53
C ARG A 124 18.13 -28.36 16.96
N PRO A 125 19.07 -28.87 17.78
CA PRO A 125 20.20 -29.69 17.33
C PRO A 125 19.83 -31.14 16.93
N GLU A 126 18.57 -31.42 16.60
CA GLU A 126 18.08 -32.77 16.33
C GLU A 126 18.38 -33.27 14.91
N TYR A 127 18.85 -32.39 14.01
CA TYR A 127 19.26 -32.76 12.65
C TYR A 127 20.61 -32.13 12.24
N SER A 128 21.61 -32.16 13.13
CA SER A 128 22.98 -31.82 12.73
C SER A 128 23.55 -32.91 11.83
N TYR A 129 24.05 -32.53 10.64
CA TYR A 129 24.78 -33.41 9.72
C TYR A 129 25.96 -34.14 10.40
N GLU A 130 26.51 -33.58 11.49
CA GLU A 130 27.58 -34.23 12.28
C GLU A 130 27.14 -35.55 12.93
N GLN A 131 25.88 -35.70 13.31
CA GLN A 131 25.38 -36.93 13.95
C GLN A 131 25.31 -38.09 12.97
N ILE A 132 25.02 -37.81 11.69
CA ILE A 132 25.00 -38.80 10.61
C ILE A 132 26.43 -39.26 10.29
N VAL A 133 27.41 -38.34 10.30
CA VAL A 133 28.83 -38.65 10.08
C VAL A 133 29.42 -39.45 11.25
N ARG A 134 29.04 -39.16 12.50
CA ARG A 134 29.50 -39.93 13.67
C ARG A 134 28.94 -41.35 13.75
N ARG A 135 27.74 -41.61 13.22
CA ARG A 135 27.14 -42.97 13.19
C ARG A 135 27.85 -43.94 12.23
N LYS A 136 28.73 -43.46 11.34
CA LYS A 136 29.42 -44.28 10.32
C LYS A 136 30.87 -44.64 10.64
N ARG A 137 31.37 -44.43 11.86
CA ARG A 137 32.63 -45.06 12.29
C ARG A 137 32.31 -46.44 12.85
N PRO A 138 32.52 -47.55 12.11
CA PRO A 138 32.57 -48.85 12.76
C PRO A 138 33.69 -48.81 13.80
N ALA A 139 33.43 -49.38 14.97
CA ALA A 139 34.47 -49.62 15.95
C ALA A 139 35.58 -50.41 15.25
N SER A 140 36.74 -49.77 15.04
CA SER A 140 37.96 -50.46 14.68
C SER A 140 38.23 -51.44 15.82
N SER A 141 37.98 -52.72 15.58
CA SER A 141 38.41 -53.79 16.46
C SER A 141 39.94 -53.76 16.48
N ILE A 142 40.50 -53.19 17.54
CA ILE A 142 41.92 -53.33 17.85
C ILE A 142 42.07 -54.76 18.38
N LEU A 143 42.37 -55.69 17.48
CA LEU A 143 42.99 -56.97 17.83
C LEU A 143 44.51 -56.74 17.75
N PHE A 144 45.13 -56.55 18.91
CA PHE A 144 46.58 -56.68 19.05
C PHE A 144 46.89 -58.18 19.09
N GLU A 145 47.44 -58.70 17.99
CA GLU A 145 48.13 -59.98 17.97
C GLU A 145 49.59 -59.69 18.37
N SER A 146 50.00 -60.18 19.54
CA SER A 146 51.40 -60.12 19.97
C SER A 146 52.14 -61.34 19.42
N GLU A 147 52.95 -61.15 18.39
CA GLU A 147 54.11 -62.00 18.15
C GLU A 147 55.33 -61.34 18.81
N VAL A 148 55.84 -61.93 19.89
CA VAL A 148 57.18 -62.52 20.08
C VAL A 148 57.17 -63.33 21.37
#